data_AF-A0A3G2E990-F1
#
_entry.id   AF-A0A3G2E990-F1
#
_cell.length_a   1.000
_cell.length_b   1.000
_cell.length_c   1.000
_cell.angle_alpha   90.00
_cell.angle_beta   90.00
_cell.angle_gamma   90.00
#
_symmetry.space_group_name_H-M   'P 1'
#
loop_
_entity.id
_entity.type
_entity.pdbx_description
1 polymer ?
#
loop_
_entity_poly.entity_id
_entity_poly.type
_entity_poly.pdbx_seq_one_letter_code
_entity_poly.pdbx_strand_id
1 'polypeptide(L)'
;MNIETIRVVSPESSENPLGFIIINRADFDSAKHEPFGDDLGTVSLAERVPTMAELLAARDQLLERERELAAEKDRIAEQAQANEVEAQRLRDEAASLQAAKDAVAAQAQAAAATAVAEKPAKAAKA
;
A
#
# COMPACT_ATOMS: atom_id res chain seq x y z
N MET A 1 -3.17 2.53 -51.31
CA MET A 1 -1.86 1.83 -51.24
C MET A 1 -1.54 1.69 -49.76
N ASN A 2 -1.42 0.46 -49.26
CA ASN A 2 -0.99 0.23 -47.88
C ASN A 2 0.52 0.40 -47.83
N ILE A 3 1.01 1.33 -47.01
CA ILE A 3 2.44 1.52 -46.81
C ILE A 3 2.87 0.58 -45.69
N GLU A 4 3.63 -0.46 -46.04
CA GLU A 4 4.24 -1.35 -45.06
C GLU A 4 5.47 -0.68 -44.45
N THR A 5 5.60 -0.75 -43.12
CA THR A 5 6.71 -0.14 -42.38
C THR A 5 7.43 -1.16 -41.49
N ILE A 6 8.67 -0.86 -41.13
CA ILE A 6 9.51 -1.69 -40.26
C ILE A 6 10.28 -0.79 -39.26
N ARG A 7 10.51 -1.31 -38.05
CA ARG A 7 11.39 -0.69 -37.04
C ARG A 7 12.82 -1.15 -37.23
N VAL A 8 13.75 -0.19 -37.23
CA VAL A 8 15.19 -0.46 -37.32
C VAL A 8 15.93 0.20 -36.17
N VAL A 9 17.01 -0.44 -35.72
CA VAL A 9 17.85 0.06 -34.63
C VAL A 9 18.42 1.42 -35.02
N SER A 10 18.31 2.38 -34.12
CA SER A 10 18.85 3.73 -34.31
C SER A 10 19.42 4.23 -32.98
N PRO A 11 20.55 4.97 -32.97
CA PRO A 11 21.15 5.45 -31.73
C PRO A 11 20.14 6.19 -30.85
N GLU A 12 20.15 5.86 -29.55
CA GLU A 12 19.39 6.61 -28.55
C GLU A 12 19.95 8.03 -28.43
N SER A 13 19.06 9.00 -28.45
CA SER A 13 19.39 10.41 -28.28
C SER A 13 18.25 11.14 -27.57
N SER A 14 18.46 12.41 -27.21
CA SER A 14 17.38 13.25 -26.69
C SER A 14 16.20 13.40 -27.65
N GLU A 15 16.43 13.22 -28.96
CA GLU A 15 15.42 13.29 -30.01
C GLU A 15 14.87 11.89 -30.37
N ASN A 16 15.56 10.82 -30.00
CA ASN A 16 15.13 9.44 -30.17
C ASN A 16 15.37 8.64 -28.86
N PRO A 17 14.53 8.84 -27.84
CA PRO A 17 14.70 8.13 -26.56
C PRO A 17 14.34 6.64 -26.65
N LEU A 18 13.80 6.18 -27.78
CA LEU A 18 13.29 4.83 -27.95
C LEU A 18 14.31 3.87 -28.59
N GLY A 19 15.42 4.37 -29.11
CA GLY A 19 16.47 3.53 -29.72
C GLY A 19 16.09 2.89 -31.05
N PHE A 20 15.00 3.32 -31.68
CA PHE A 20 14.59 2.83 -33.00
C PHE A 20 13.92 3.92 -33.84
N ILE A 21 13.94 3.74 -35.16
CA ILE A 21 13.17 4.55 -36.10
C ILE A 21 12.28 3.66 -36.96
N ILE A 22 11.21 4.23 -37.51
CA ILE A 22 10.30 3.55 -38.43
C ILE A 22 10.62 4.01 -39.85
N ILE A 23 10.90 3.07 -40.73
CA ILE A 23 11.12 3.33 -42.16
C ILE A 23 10.12 2.54 -43.00
N ASN A 24 9.93 2.93 -44.26
CA ASN A 24 9.15 2.11 -45.17
C ASN A 24 9.86 0.78 -45.41
N ARG A 25 9.08 -0.29 -45.52
CA ARG A 25 9.62 -1.64 -45.80
C ARG A 25 10.37 -1.68 -47.13
N ALA A 26 9.97 -0.87 -48.10
CA ALA A 26 10.65 -0.74 -49.39
C ALA A 26 12.06 -0.11 -49.28
N ASP A 27 12.30 0.68 -48.23
CA ASP A 27 13.58 1.35 -47.97
C ASP A 27 14.48 0.53 -47.03
N PHE A 28 14.05 -0.65 -46.59
CA PHE A 28 14.82 -1.52 -45.71
C PHE A 28 15.92 -2.28 -46.45
N ASP A 29 17.16 -2.13 -45.99
CA ASP A 29 18.35 -2.82 -46.49
C ASP A 29 18.99 -3.58 -45.32
N SER A 30 18.96 -4.91 -45.35
CA SER A 30 19.50 -5.75 -44.27
C SER A 30 21.01 -5.66 -44.11
N ALA A 31 21.74 -5.11 -45.09
CA ALA A 31 23.16 -4.85 -44.98
C ALA A 31 23.46 -3.55 -44.22
N LYS A 32 22.48 -2.63 -44.11
CA LYS A 32 22.63 -1.32 -43.47
C LYS A 32 21.79 -1.15 -42.22
N HIS A 33 20.68 -1.87 -42.14
CA HIS A 33 19.68 -1.74 -41.09
C HIS A 33 19.56 -3.04 -40.31
N GLU A 34 19.73 -2.94 -39.00
CA GLU A 34 19.39 -4.01 -38.07
C GLU A 34 17.91 -3.85 -37.67
N PRO A 35 17.06 -4.88 -37.81
CA PRO A 35 15.68 -4.82 -37.35
C PRO A 35 15.65 -4.67 -35.82
N PHE A 36 14.80 -3.77 -35.31
CA PHE A 36 14.69 -3.56 -33.87
C PHE A 36 13.64 -4.53 -33.28
N GLY A 37 14.12 -5.51 -32.50
CA GLY A 37 13.32 -6.56 -31.87
C GLY A 37 13.18 -7.83 -32.73
N ASP A 38 12.69 -8.92 -32.11
CA ASP A 38 12.49 -10.23 -32.78
C ASP A 38 11.25 -10.28 -33.69
N ASP A 39 10.42 -9.23 -33.69
CA ASP A 39 9.25 -9.11 -34.55
C ASP A 39 9.64 -8.55 -35.92
N LEU A 40 10.04 -9.45 -36.83
CA LEU A 40 9.96 -9.21 -38.28
C LEU A 40 8.50 -9.14 -38.79
N GLY A 41 7.51 -9.15 -37.88
CA GLY A 41 6.15 -8.77 -38.17
C GLY A 41 6.09 -7.27 -38.44
N THR A 42 5.63 -6.91 -39.63
CA THR A 42 5.04 -5.60 -39.92
C THR A 42 4.45 -4.99 -38.66
N VAL A 43 4.92 -3.81 -38.23
CA VAL A 43 4.20 -3.02 -37.23
C VAL A 43 2.97 -2.48 -37.92
N SER A 44 2.02 -3.37 -38.21
CA SER A 44 0.65 -2.97 -38.40
C SER A 44 0.25 -2.36 -37.07
N LEU A 45 0.07 -1.06 -37.07
CA LEU A 45 -0.70 -0.31 -36.07
C LEU A 45 -2.16 -0.80 -35.95
N ALA A 46 -2.48 -2.01 -36.42
CA ALA A 46 -3.51 -2.83 -35.84
C ALA A 46 -3.06 -3.35 -34.46
N GLU A 47 -2.75 -2.44 -33.53
CA GLU A 47 -3.22 -2.66 -32.17
C GLU A 47 -4.69 -2.98 -32.32
N ARG A 48 -5.08 -4.21 -31.98
CA ARG A 48 -6.45 -4.67 -32.11
C ARG A 48 -7.35 -3.68 -31.36
N VAL A 49 -8.03 -2.81 -32.08
CA VAL A 49 -8.94 -1.84 -31.49
C VAL A 49 -10.00 -2.65 -30.74
N PRO A 50 -10.18 -2.43 -29.43
CA PRO A 50 -11.20 -3.13 -28.66
C PRO A 50 -12.56 -2.96 -29.35
N THR A 51 -13.26 -4.06 -29.53
CA THR A 51 -14.62 -4.03 -30.03
C THR A 51 -15.52 -3.29 -29.04
N MET A 52 -16.63 -2.73 -29.53
CA MET A 52 -17.63 -2.10 -28.66
C MET A 52 -18.12 -3.06 -27.56
N ALA A 53 -18.23 -4.36 -27.86
CA ALA A 53 -18.60 -5.38 -26.88
C ALA A 53 -17.55 -5.53 -25.76
N GLU A 54 -16.26 -5.52 -26.11
CA GLU A 54 -15.17 -5.57 -25.12
C GLU A 54 -15.14 -4.30 -24.26
N LEU A 55 -15.39 -3.13 -24.84
CA LEU A 55 -15.48 -1.87 -24.08
C LEU A 55 -16.67 -1.86 -23.12
N LEU A 56 -17.83 -2.36 -23.54
CA LEU A 56 -19.01 -2.48 -22.66
C LEU A 56 -18.77 -3.48 -21.53
N ALA A 57 -18.17 -4.65 -21.84
CA ALA A 57 -17.81 -5.64 -20.83
C ALA A 57 -16.81 -5.07 -19.80
N ALA A 58 -15.79 -4.34 -20.26
CA ALA A 58 -14.83 -3.68 -19.39
C ALA A 58 -15.48 -2.60 -18.51
N ARG A 59 -16.43 -1.83 -19.05
CA ARG A 59 -17.21 -0.85 -18.29
C ARG A 59 -18.03 -1.53 -17.19
N ASP A 60 -18.72 -2.62 -17.51
CA ASP A 60 -19.57 -3.32 -16.55
C ASP A 60 -18.72 -3.94 -15.42
N GLN A 61 -17.57 -4.51 -15.75
CA GLN A 61 -16.59 -4.98 -14.77
C GLN A 61 -16.08 -3.85 -13.88
N LEU A 62 -15.79 -2.68 -14.45
CA LEU A 62 -15.35 -1.53 -13.68
C LEU A 62 -16.42 -1.07 -12.69
N LEU A 63 -17.69 -0.98 -13.13
CA LEU A 63 -18.82 -0.61 -12.26
C LEU A 63 -19.05 -1.62 -11.13
N GLU A 64 -18.83 -2.91 -11.39
CA GLU A 64 -18.91 -3.94 -10.35
C GLU A 64 -17.79 -3.79 -9.32
N ARG A 65 -16.55 -3.59 -9.77
CA ARG A 65 -15.39 -3.35 -8.87
C ARG A 65 -15.57 -2.07 -8.06
N GLU A 66 -16.13 -1.02 -8.63
CA GLU A 66 -16.44 0.22 -7.90
C GLU A 66 -17.43 -0.01 -6.76
N ARG A 67 -18.46 -0.83 -6.98
CA ARG A 67 -19.42 -1.20 -5.93
C ARG A 67 -18.79 -2.05 -4.83
N GLU A 68 -17.97 -3.02 -5.21
CA GLU A 68 -17.22 -3.84 -4.25
C GLU A 68 -16.27 -2.99 -3.41
N LEU A 69 -15.56 -2.05 -4.04
CA LEU A 69 -14.64 -1.14 -3.38
C LEU A 69 -15.37 -0.19 -2.43
N ALA A 70 -16.57 0.29 -2.81
CA ALA A 70 -17.41 1.08 -1.92
C ALA A 70 -17.83 0.26 -0.68
N ALA A 71 -18.33 -0.96 -0.88
CA ALA A 71 -18.73 -1.85 0.21
C ALA A 71 -17.55 -2.19 1.14
N GLU A 72 -16.35 -2.40 0.58
CA GLU A 72 -15.15 -2.67 1.38
C GLU A 72 -14.72 -1.45 2.19
N LYS A 73 -14.81 -0.23 1.62
CA LYS A 73 -14.55 1.01 2.36
C LYS A 73 -15.50 1.18 3.54
N ASP A 74 -16.78 0.86 3.35
CA ASP A 74 -17.77 0.95 4.43
C ASP A 74 -17.42 -0.04 5.56
N ARG A 75 -17.07 -1.30 5.23
CA ARG A 75 -16.61 -2.29 6.23
C ARG A 75 -15.36 -1.83 6.99
N ILE A 76 -14.38 -1.26 6.28
CA ILE A 76 -13.16 -0.74 6.91
C ILE A 76 -13.50 0.41 7.86
N ALA A 77 -14.41 1.31 7.47
CA ALA A 77 -14.84 2.41 8.32
C ALA A 77 -15.56 1.91 9.58
N GLU A 78 -16.47 0.94 9.46
CA GLU A 78 -17.14 0.30 10.59
C GLU A 78 -16.13 -0.40 11.52
N GLN A 79 -15.19 -1.14 10.96
CA GLN A 79 -14.15 -1.80 11.74
C GLN A 79 -13.23 -0.80 12.45
N ALA A 80 -12.89 0.31 11.80
CA ALA A 80 -12.09 1.37 12.41
C ALA A 80 -12.81 1.99 13.61
N GLN A 81 -14.11 2.24 13.49
CA GLN A 81 -14.93 2.73 14.61
C GLN A 81 -15.00 1.72 15.76
N ALA A 82 -15.24 0.44 15.46
CA ALA A 82 -15.26 -0.61 16.46
C ALA A 82 -13.91 -0.71 17.21
N ASN A 83 -12.80 -0.64 16.47
CA ASN A 83 -11.45 -0.67 17.03
C ASN A 83 -11.16 0.56 17.91
N GLU A 84 -11.66 1.75 17.53
CA GLU A 84 -11.50 2.95 18.34
C GLU A 84 -12.24 2.85 19.68
N VAL A 85 -13.47 2.34 19.66
CA VAL A 85 -14.26 2.08 20.88
C VAL A 85 -13.55 1.08 21.78
N GLU A 86 -13.05 -0.03 21.22
CA GLU A 86 -12.33 -1.04 21.99
C GLU A 86 -11.00 -0.51 22.55
N ALA A 87 -10.26 0.28 21.76
CA ALA A 87 -9.05 0.94 22.22
C ALA A 87 -9.33 1.89 23.39
N GLN A 88 -10.44 2.62 23.35
CA GLN A 88 -10.83 3.47 24.48
C GLN A 88 -11.17 2.64 25.72
N ARG A 89 -11.94 1.55 25.57
CA ARG A 89 -12.25 0.64 26.67
C ARG A 89 -10.98 0.08 27.32
N LEU A 90 -9.99 -0.32 26.53
CA LEU A 90 -8.71 -0.83 27.02
C LEU A 90 -7.89 0.24 27.75
N ARG A 91 -7.93 1.50 27.29
CA ARG A 91 -7.28 2.62 28.01
C ARG A 91 -7.94 2.85 29.37
N ASP A 92 -9.27 2.84 29.43
CA ASP A 92 -10.01 3.04 30.67
C ASP A 92 -9.77 1.90 31.67
N GLU A 93 -9.72 0.66 31.16
CA GLU A 93 -9.37 -0.52 31.95
C GLU A 93 -7.93 -0.45 32.48
N ALA A 94 -6.98 -0.05 31.65
CA ALA A 94 -5.58 0.13 32.05
C ALA A 94 -5.43 1.23 33.12
N ALA A 95 -6.13 2.36 32.96
CA ALA A 95 -6.14 3.43 33.95
C ALA A 95 -6.72 2.97 35.30
N SER A 96 -7.81 2.21 35.27
CA SER A 96 -8.44 1.64 36.46
C SER A 96 -7.52 0.67 37.19
N LEU A 97 -6.84 -0.21 36.45
CA LEU A 97 -5.85 -1.13 37.00
C LEU A 97 -4.64 -0.40 37.59
N GLN A 98 -4.19 0.69 36.96
CA GLN A 98 -3.10 1.51 37.48
C GLN A 98 -3.50 2.20 38.79
N ALA A 99 -4.69 2.80 38.85
CA ALA A 99 -5.19 3.40 40.08
C ALA A 99 -5.31 2.38 41.22
N ALA A 100 -5.74 1.15 40.92
CA ALA A 100 -5.79 0.07 41.91
C ALA A 100 -4.39 -0.32 42.41
N LYS A 101 -3.39 -0.42 41.51
CA LYS A 101 -2.00 -0.69 41.90
C LYS A 101 -1.43 0.41 42.79
N ASP A 102 -1.68 1.67 42.44
CA ASP A 102 -1.21 2.82 43.20
C ASP A 102 -1.85 2.88 44.59
N ALA A 103 -3.15 2.57 44.69
CA ALA A 103 -3.86 2.48 45.97
C ALA A 103 -3.27 1.39 46.89
N VAL A 104 -2.98 0.20 46.34
CA VAL A 104 -2.34 -0.89 47.09
C VAL A 104 -0.93 -0.49 47.53
N ALA A 105 -0.14 0.14 46.66
CA ALA A 105 1.19 0.62 47.01
C ALA A 105 1.15 1.68 48.12
N ALA A 106 0.22 2.63 48.05
CA ALA A 106 0.01 3.63 49.10
C ALA A 106 -0.38 2.99 50.44
N GLN A 107 -1.28 1.99 50.42
CA GLN A 107 -1.66 1.24 51.61
C GLN A 107 -0.47 0.50 52.24
N ALA A 108 0.36 -0.14 51.41
CA ALA A 108 1.55 -0.84 51.89
C ALA A 108 2.57 0.13 52.52
N GLN A 109 2.76 1.31 51.93
CA GLN A 109 3.63 2.35 52.49
C GLN A 109 3.09 2.90 53.81
N ALA A 110 1.79 3.15 53.90
CA ALA A 110 1.14 3.60 55.14
C ALA A 110 1.27 2.57 56.26
N ALA A 111 1.07 1.27 55.96
CA ALA A 111 1.23 0.17 56.91
C ALA A 111 2.70 0.00 57.35
N ALA A 112 3.66 0.20 56.45
CA ALA A 112 5.08 0.20 56.80
C ALA A 112 5.44 1.38 57.73
N ALA A 113 4.90 2.58 57.46
CA ALA A 113 5.13 3.76 58.28
C ALA A 113 4.58 3.61 59.70
N THR A 114 3.37 3.04 59.86
CA THR A 114 2.81 2.76 61.20
C THR A 114 3.62 1.70 61.95
N ALA A 115 4.09 0.64 61.27
CA ALA A 115 4.93 -0.39 61.88
C ALA A 115 6.30 0.14 62.37
N VAL A 116 6.89 1.13 61.69
CA VAL A 116 8.12 1.79 62.16
C VAL A 116 7.85 2.71 63.36
N ALA A 117 6.71 3.39 63.39
CA ALA A 117 6.32 4.26 64.50
C ALA A 117 6.00 3.50 65.80
N GLU A 118 5.47 2.28 65.70
CA GLU A 118 5.14 1.45 66.86
C GLU A 118 6.33 0.65 67.43
N LYS A 119 7.51 0.66 66.79
CA LYS A 119 8.69 -0.01 67.35
C LYS A 119 9.15 0.75 68.61
N PRO A 120 8.97 0.19 69.82
CA PRO A 120 9.21 0.94 71.04
C PRO A 120 10.71 1.22 71.19
N ALA A 121 11.04 2.47 71.52
CA ALA A 121 12.35 2.88 71.98
C ALA A 121 12.70 2.15 73.29
N LYS A 122 13.21 0.92 73.17
CA LYS A 122 13.82 0.18 74.28
C LYS A 122 15.28 -0.10 73.96
N ALA A 123 16.09 0.96 73.98
CA ALA A 123 17.54 0.87 74.13
C ALA A 123 18.12 2.25 74.52
N ALA A 124 17.90 2.68 75.76
CA ALA A 124 18.75 3.68 76.40
C ALA A 124 18.64 3.55 77.93
N LYS A 125 19.31 2.51 78.45
CA LYS A 125 19.79 2.48 79.84
C LYS A 125 21.15 1.79 79.81
N ALA A 126 22.19 2.60 79.85
CA ALA A 126 23.51 2.29 80.37
C ALA A 126 24.12 3.62 80.84
#